data_AF-A0A090Q4N4-F1
#
_entry.id   AF-A0A090Q4N4-F1
#
_cell.length_a   1.000
_cell.length_b   1.000
_cell.length_c   1.000
_cell.angle_alpha   90.00
_cell.angle_beta   90.00
_cell.angle_gamma   90.00
#
_symmetry.space_group_name_H-M   'P 1'
#
loop_
_entity.id
_entity.type
_entity.pdbx_description
1 polymer ?
#
loop_
_entity_poly.entity_id
_entity_poly.type
_entity_poly.pdbx_seq_one_letter_code
_entity_poly.pdbx_strand_id
1 'polypeptide(L)' 'MPGQRILEIGTGSGYQCAVLIKMKAQVYTIERQNELYKKTTQLFKKLFYRPRKFVFGDGTRVYQIKVLLMV' A
#
# COMPACT_ATOMS: atom_id res chain seq x y z
N MET A 1 11.60 -1.48 7.76
CA MET A 1 12.70 -0.71 8.40
C MET A 1 12.61 0.75 7.99
N PRO A 2 13.13 1.69 8.80
CA PRO A 2 13.12 3.11 8.47
C PRO A 2 13.80 3.40 7.12
N GLY A 3 13.13 4.19 6.27
CA GLY A 3 13.68 4.64 4.98
C GLY A 3 13.64 3.62 3.84
N GLN A 4 13.30 2.35 4.08
CA GLN A 4 13.17 1.37 3.01
C GLN A 4 11.98 1.67 2.11
N ARG A 5 12.19 1.55 0.79
CA ARG A 5 11.14 1.62 -0.23
C ARG A 5 10.54 0.23 -0.41
N ILE A 6 9.24 0.12 -0.17
CA ILE A 6 8.50 -1.14 -0.25
C ILE A 6 7.37 -0.97 -1.25
N LEU A 7 7.25 -1.92 -2.18
CA LEU A 7 6.07 -2.06 -3.02
C LEU A 7 5.19 -3.17 -2.45
N GLU A 8 3.97 -2.81 -2.08
CA GLU A 8 2.89 -3.71 -1.68
C GLU A 8 1.94 -3.88 -2.87
N ILE A 9 1.70 -5.12 -3.29
CA ILE A 9 0.72 -5.47 -4.32
C ILE A 9 -0.44 -6.17 -3.60
N GLY A 10 -1.63 -5.57 -3.67
CA GLY A 10 -2.79 -5.98 -2.88
C GLY A 10 -2.88 -5.21 -1.57
N THR A 11 -3.38 -3.96 -1.60
CA THR A 11 -3.59 -3.18 -0.38
C THR A 11 -4.61 -3.84 0.55
N GLY A 12 -5.64 -4.49 -0.01
CA GLY A 12 -6.68 -5.20 0.74
C GLY A 12 -7.31 -4.32 1.82
N SER A 13 -7.25 -4.78 3.07
CA SER A 13 -7.75 -4.06 4.25
C SER A 13 -6.92 -2.84 4.65
N GLY A 14 -5.70 -2.69 4.11
CA GLY A 14 -4.74 -1.66 4.47
C GLY A 14 -3.97 -1.92 5.77
N TYR A 15 -4.14 -3.09 6.41
CA TYR A 15 -3.47 -3.42 7.67
C TYR A 15 -1.94 -3.47 7.51
N GLN A 16 -1.45 -4.23 6.54
CA GLN A 16 -0.02 -4.39 6.29
C GLN A 16 0.63 -3.05 5.93
N CYS A 17 0.02 -2.29 5.02
CA CYS A 17 0.39 -0.90 4.73
C CYS A 17 0.54 -0.04 5.99
N ALA A 18 -0.44 -0.09 6.92
CA ALA A 18 -0.40 0.67 8.16
C ALA A 18 0.77 0.25 9.07
N VAL A 19 1.02 -1.06 9.20
CA VAL A 19 2.16 -1.60 9.96
C VAL A 19 3.48 -1.12 9.35
N LEU A 20 3.64 -1.21 8.03
CA LEU A 20 4.82 -0.73 7.31
C LEU A 20 5.04 0.79 7.48
N ILE A 21 3.98 1.60 7.42
CA ILE A 21 4.03 3.05 7.68
C ILE A 21 4.50 3.32 9.11
N LYS A 22 3.97 2.60 10.11
CA LYS A 22 4.39 2.74 11.52
C LYS A 22 5.84 2.35 11.74
N MET A 23 6.36 1.41 10.96
CA MET A 23 7.79 1.06 10.92
C MET A 23 8.66 2.05 10.13
N LYS A 24 8.12 3.21 9.76
CA LYS A 24 8.80 4.29 9.01
C LYS A 24 9.29 3.87 7.61
N ALA A 25 8.64 2.89 7.00
CA ALA A 25 8.91 2.51 5.61
C ALA A 25 8.26 3.50 4.63
N GLN A 26 8.86 3.63 3.44
CA GLN A 26 8.28 4.34 2.31
C GLN A 26 7.45 3.37 1.48
N VAL A 27 6.15 3.27 1.81
CA VAL A 27 5.24 2.28 1.21
C VAL A 27 4.60 2.83 -0.05
N TYR A 28 4.68 2.07 -1.14
CA TYR A 28 3.92 2.24 -2.37
C TYR A 28 2.98 1.06 -2.45
N THR A 29 1.68 1.29 -2.54
CA THR A 29 0.69 0.20 -2.50
C THR A 29 -0.30 0.29 -3.65
N ILE A 30 -0.68 -0.88 -4.19
CA ILE A 30 -1.55 -1.03 -5.36
C ILE A 30 -2.71 -1.96 -5.00
N GLU A 31 -3.94 -1.57 -5.34
CA GLU A 31 -5.13 -2.41 -5.21
C GLU A 31 -5.88 -2.51 -6.54
N ARG A 32 -6.23 -3.73 -6.95
CA ARG A 32 -6.92 -4.00 -8.22
C ARG A 32 -8.44 -4.00 -8.05
N GLN A 33 -8.96 -4.36 -6.87
CA GLN A 33 -10.39 -4.40 -6.61
C GLN A 33 -10.92 -3.02 -6.25
N ASN A 34 -11.80 -2.47 -7.09
CA ASN A 34 -12.30 -1.09 -6.94
C ASN A 34 -13.02 -0.85 -5.61
N GLU A 35 -13.80 -1.83 -5.17
CA GLU A 35 -14.53 -1.76 -3.90
C GLU A 35 -13.58 -1.67 -2.71
N LEU A 36 -12.55 -2.53 -2.68
CA LEU A 36 -11.51 -2.49 -1.65
C LEU A 36 -10.70 -1.21 -1.72
N TYR A 37 -10.32 -0.76 -2.91
CA TYR A 37 -9.60 0.50 -3.10
C TYR A 37 -10.37 1.68 -2.52
N LYS A 38 -11.67 1.80 -2.82
CA LYS A 38 -12.53 2.86 -2.28
C LYS A 38 -12.67 2.77 -0.76
N LYS A 39 -12.93 1.57 -0.23
CA LYS A 39 -13.06 1.31 1.21
C LYS A 39 -11.78 1.69 1.95
N THR A 40 -10.63 1.25 1.47
CA THR A 40 -9.33 1.50 2.09
C THR A 40 -8.87 2.95 1.92
N THR A 41 -9.27 3.63 0.84
CA THR A 41 -9.08 5.07 0.67
C THR A 41 -9.76 5.86 1.80
N GLN A 42 -11.01 5.52 2.11
CA GLN A 42 -11.74 6.17 3.21
C GLN A 42 -11.09 5.86 4.56
N LEU A 43 -10.68 4.61 4.77
CA LEU A 43 -9.98 4.18 5.99
C LEU A 43 -8.68 4.96 6.22
N PHE A 44 -7.83 5.06 5.19
CA PHE A 44 -6.57 5.80 5.26
C PHE A 44 -6.78 7.29 5.56
N LYS A 45 -7.82 7.91 4.97
CA LYS A 45 -8.20 9.28 5.30
C LYS A 45 -8.62 9.42 6.77
N LYS A 46 -9.49 8.52 7.25
CA LYS A 46 -10.01 8.53 8.63
C LYS A 46 -8.92 8.32 9.68
N LEU A 47 -7.96 7.44 9.39
CA LEU A 47 -6.88 7.05 10.32
C LEU A 47 -5.57 7.81 10.08
N PHE A 48 -5.56 8.77 9.16
CA PHE A 48 -4.39 9.55 8.78
C PHE A 48 -3.18 8.70 8.32
N TYR A 49 -3.43 7.51 7.75
CA TYR A 49 -2.39 6.71 7.12
C TYR A 49 -2.06 7.26 5.73
N ARG A 50 -0.78 7.53 5.48
CA ARG A 50 -0.29 8.15 4.25
C ARG A 50 0.85 7.33 3.65
N PRO A 51 0.56 6.32 2.81
CA PRO A 51 1.58 5.72 1.97
C PRO A 51 2.15 6.79 1.01
N ARG A 52 3.36 6.55 0.48
CA ARG A 52 3.96 7.41 -0.53
C ARG A 52 3.15 7.44 -1.82
N LYS A 53 2.57 6.30 -2.18
CA LYS A 53 1.63 6.19 -3.29
C LYS A 53 0.60 5.12 -2.99
N PHE A 54 -0.66 5.42 -3.25
CA PHE A 54 -1.75 4.45 -3.24
C PHE A 54 -2.41 4.49 -4.61
N VAL A 55 -2.41 3.37 -5.33
CA VAL A 55 -2.83 3.30 -6.73
C VAL A 55 -3.94 2.29 -6.90
N PHE A 56 -4.96 2.66 -7.66
CA PHE A 56 -5.91 1.71 -8.22
C PHE A 56 -5.38 1.18 -9.55
N GLY A 57 -5.19 -0.13 -9.68
CA GLY A 57 -4.73 -0.72 -10.94
C GLY A 57 -4.14 -2.11 -10.81
N ASP A 58 -3.69 -2.63 -11.94
CA ASP A 58 -2.99 -3.91 -12.03
C ASP A 58 -1.49 -3.71 -11.72
N GLY A 59 -1.02 -4.29 -10.61
CA GLY A 59 0.35 -4.16 -10.11
C GLY A 59 1.45 -4.75 -11.01
N THR A 60 1.07 -5.42 -12.09
CA THR A 60 1.97 -6.11 -13.04
C THR A 60 2.92 -5.20 -13.82
N ARG A 61 2.71 -3.88 -13.85
CA ARG A 61 3.51 -2.93 -14.66
C ARG A 61 4.44 -2.00 -13.86
N VAL A 62 4.63 -2.21 -12.56
CA VAL A 62 5.00 -1.11 -11.65
C VAL A 62 6.25 -1.45 -10.78
N TYR A 63 7.43 -1.06 -11.29
CA TYR A 63 8.77 -0.85 -10.65
C TYR A 63 9.65 -2.03 -10.18
N GLN A 64 10.97 -1.92 -10.44
CA GLN A 64 12.08 -2.62 -9.77
C GLN A 64 12.26 -2.13 -8.32
N ILE A 65 11.27 -2.35 -7.46
CA ILE A 65 11.35 -2.09 -6.01
C ILE A 65 11.36 -3.44 -5.31
N LYS A 66 12.00 -3.57 -4.14
CA LYS A 66 11.89 -4.77 -3.30
C LYS A 66 10.41 -5.10 -3.12
N VAL A 67 9.96 -6.14 -3.82
CA VAL A 67 8.59 -6.60 -3.83
C VAL A 67 8.36 -7.34 -2.52
N LEU A 68 7.46 -6.84 -1.69
CA LEU A 68 6.91 -7.64 -0.60
C LEU A 68 5.55 -8.13 -1.09
N LEU A 69 5.55 -9.33 -1.67
CA LEU A 69 4.33 -10.04 -2.05
C LEU A 69 3.80 -10.75 -0.81
N MET A 70 2.59 -10.45 -0.36
CA MET A 70 1.85 -11.32 0.56
C MET A 70 0.47 -11.54 -0.04
N VAL A 71 0.18 -12.79 -0.37
CA VAL A 71 -1.17 -13.33 -0.47
C VAL A 71 -1.87 -13.28 0.88
#